data_AF-A0AAU6RCU4-F1
#
_entry.id   AF-A0AAU6RCU4-F1
#
_cell.length_a   1.000
_cell.length_b   1.000
_cell.length_c   1.000
_cell.angle_alpha   90.00
_cell.angle_beta   90.00
_cell.angle_gamma   90.00
#
_symmetry.space_group_name_H-M   'P 1'
#
loop_
_entity.id
_entity.type
_entity.pdbx_description
1 polymer ?
#
loop_
_entity_poly.entity_id
_entity_poly.type
_entity_poly.pdbx_seq_one_letter_code
_entity_poly.pdbx_strand_id
1 'polypeptide(L)'
;MTNIDYEKELQALEEKKKQLLKEKREKDKKELQTLKAVFGKDFPRKENGKFISLDEFKKNYVISRKDQSGINPNELNAVQEELNQLKKTLNDIADAMDDSRGYWHVSDLKGLTNWLSQFRTKS
;
A
#
# COMPACT_ATOMS: atom_id res chain seq x y z
N MET A 1 -26.45 -47.56 -19.15
CA MET A 1 -25.66 -46.80 -18.16
C MET A 1 -25.26 -45.46 -18.76
N THR A 2 -25.42 -44.39 -17.97
CA THR A 2 -24.60 -43.15 -17.96
C THR A 2 -24.54 -42.27 -19.22
N ASN A 3 -25.63 -41.56 -19.54
CA ASN A 3 -25.53 -40.37 -20.43
C ASN A 3 -26.32 -39.17 -19.89
N ILE A 4 -27.43 -39.45 -19.18
CA ILE A 4 -28.28 -38.44 -18.51
C ILE A 4 -27.57 -37.81 -17.28
N ASP A 5 -26.61 -38.52 -16.69
CA ASP A 5 -25.87 -38.04 -15.50
C ASP A 5 -24.88 -36.94 -15.88
N TYR A 6 -24.17 -37.10 -17.01
CA TYR A 6 -23.14 -36.17 -17.45
C TYR A 6 -23.69 -34.80 -17.84
N GLU A 7 -24.86 -34.73 -18.49
CA GLU A 7 -25.47 -33.43 -18.83
C GLU A 7 -25.95 -32.67 -17.61
N LYS A 8 -26.47 -33.37 -16.59
CA LYS A 8 -26.86 -32.77 -15.31
C LYS A 8 -25.66 -32.31 -14.50
N GLU A 9 -24.59 -33.11 -14.47
CA GLU A 9 -23.32 -32.73 -13.85
C GLU A 9 -22.70 -31.52 -14.56
N LEU A 10 -22.79 -31.45 -15.90
CA LEU A 10 -22.29 -30.32 -16.69
C LEU A 10 -23.06 -29.04 -16.36
N GLN A 11 -24.39 -29.08 -16.29
CA GLN A 11 -25.21 -27.94 -15.90
C GLN A 11 -24.90 -27.48 -14.46
N ALA A 12 -24.76 -28.41 -13.52
CA ALA A 12 -24.38 -28.08 -12.15
C ALA A 12 -22.98 -27.43 -12.07
N LEU A 13 -22.04 -27.88 -12.91
CA LEU A 13 -20.70 -27.28 -13.04
C LEU A 13 -20.76 -25.86 -13.63
N GLU A 14 -21.60 -25.61 -14.63
CA GLU A 14 -21.79 -24.29 -15.21
C GLU A 14 -22.43 -23.30 -14.23
N GLU A 15 -23.42 -23.74 -13.46
CA GLU A 15 -24.04 -22.94 -12.41
C GLU A 15 -23.05 -22.61 -11.29
N LYS A 16 -22.29 -23.60 -10.81
CA LYS A 16 -21.20 -23.39 -9.84
C LYS A 16 -20.17 -22.41 -10.38
N LYS A 17 -19.77 -22.52 -11.64
CA LYS A 17 -18.83 -21.58 -12.29
C LYS A 17 -19.40 -20.16 -12.31
N LYS A 18 -20.69 -19.99 -12.65
CA LYS A 18 -21.36 -18.68 -12.62
C LYS A 18 -21.42 -18.09 -11.22
N GLN A 19 -21.72 -18.90 -10.20
CA GLN A 19 -21.72 -18.48 -8.80
C GLN A 19 -20.33 -18.03 -8.35
N LEU A 20 -19.30 -18.85 -8.60
CA LEU A 20 -17.90 -18.51 -8.28
C LEU A 20 -17.44 -17.22 -8.97
N LEU A 21 -17.88 -16.99 -10.21
CA LEU A 21 -17.55 -15.75 -10.93
C LEU A 21 -18.21 -14.52 -10.30
N LYS A 22 -19.45 -14.66 -9.81
CA LYS A 22 -20.15 -13.59 -9.09
C LYS A 22 -19.46 -13.29 -7.76
N GLU A 23 -19.17 -14.32 -6.97
CA GLU A 23 -18.44 -14.19 -5.70
C GLU A 23 -17.07 -13.54 -5.88
N LYS A 24 -16.32 -13.95 -6.91
CA LYS A 24 -15.04 -13.34 -7.25
C LYS A 24 -15.19 -11.84 -7.54
N ARG A 25 -16.17 -11.46 -8.37
CA ARG A 25 -16.45 -10.04 -8.68
C ARG A 25 -16.82 -9.23 -7.44
N GLU A 26 -17.58 -9.81 -6.51
CA GLU A 26 -17.93 -9.14 -5.25
C GLU A 26 -16.73 -8.97 -4.32
N LYS A 27 -15.89 -10.00 -4.20
CA LYS A 27 -14.62 -9.92 -3.46
C LYS A 27 -13.70 -8.85 -4.06
N ASP A 28 -13.53 -8.85 -5.38
CA ASP A 28 -12.68 -7.89 -6.09
C ASP A 28 -13.18 -6.44 -5.88
N LYS A 29 -14.51 -6.23 -5.89
CA LYS A 29 -15.10 -4.92 -5.59
C LYS A 29 -14.81 -4.45 -4.17
N LYS A 30 -14.96 -5.35 -3.18
CA LYS A 30 -14.67 -5.05 -1.77
C LYS A 30 -13.19 -4.72 -1.58
N GLU A 31 -12.29 -5.53 -2.14
CA GLU A 31 -10.85 -5.29 -2.09
C GLU A 31 -10.48 -3.93 -2.69
N LEU A 32 -11.04 -3.58 -3.86
CA LEU A 32 -10.79 -2.30 -4.51
C LEU A 32 -11.33 -1.11 -3.69
N GLN A 33 -12.46 -1.26 -3.00
CA GLN A 33 -12.97 -0.25 -2.08
C GLN A 33 -12.04 -0.07 -0.87
N THR A 34 -11.59 -1.16 -0.26
CA THR A 34 -10.64 -1.13 0.85
C THR A 34 -9.33 -0.45 0.44
N LEU A 35 -8.78 -0.81 -0.72
CA LEU A 35 -7.56 -0.19 -1.23
C LEU A 35 -7.76 1.32 -1.48
N LYS A 36 -8.90 1.73 -2.05
CA LYS A 36 -9.21 3.16 -2.20
C LYS A 36 -9.29 3.88 -0.86
N ALA A 37 -9.84 3.25 0.18
CA ALA A 37 -9.90 3.83 1.52
C ALA A 37 -8.50 3.95 2.15
N VAL A 38 -7.64 2.95 1.97
CA VAL A 38 -6.27 2.93 2.52
C VAL A 38 -5.37 3.95 1.83
N PHE A 39 -5.37 4.00 0.49
CA PHE A 39 -4.49 4.88 -0.28
C PHE A 39 -5.07 6.28 -0.49
N GLY A 40 -6.38 6.47 -0.31
CA GLY A 40 -7.03 7.78 -0.38
C GLY A 40 -6.75 8.54 -1.68
N LYS A 41 -6.14 9.73 -1.56
CA LYS A 41 -5.80 10.60 -2.70
C LYS A 41 -4.67 10.03 -3.56
N ASP A 42 -3.81 9.20 -2.98
CA ASP A 42 -2.63 8.63 -3.62
C ASP A 42 -2.93 7.32 -4.36
N PHE A 43 -4.20 6.89 -4.41
CA PHE A 43 -4.56 5.69 -5.14
C PHE A 43 -4.29 5.87 -6.64
N PRO A 44 -3.60 4.91 -7.31
CA PRO A 44 -3.15 5.10 -8.68
C PRO A 44 -4.30 5.35 -9.67
N ARG A 45 -4.06 6.24 -10.61
CA ARG A 45 -4.99 6.62 -11.67
C ARG A 45 -4.35 6.42 -13.03
N LYS A 46 -5.18 6.11 -14.02
CA LYS A 46 -4.82 6.12 -15.43
C LYS A 46 -4.63 7.57 -15.88
N GLU A 47 -3.98 7.74 -17.04
CA GLU A 47 -3.79 9.04 -17.70
C GLU A 47 -5.11 9.80 -17.94
N ASN A 48 -6.22 9.07 -18.12
CA ASN A 48 -7.56 9.63 -18.26
C ASN A 48 -8.25 10.01 -16.94
N GLY A 49 -7.52 10.01 -15.82
CA GLY A 49 -8.02 10.40 -14.49
C GLY A 49 -8.89 9.34 -13.79
N LYS A 50 -9.21 8.21 -14.45
CA LYS A 50 -9.96 7.11 -13.83
C LYS A 50 -9.05 6.25 -12.94
N PHE A 51 -9.60 5.72 -11.86
CA PHE A 51 -8.90 4.75 -11.03
C PHE A 51 -8.52 3.49 -11.83
N ILE A 52 -7.33 2.95 -11.56
CA ILE A 52 -6.91 1.69 -12.16
C ILE A 52 -7.77 0.51 -11.65
N SER A 53 -7.86 -0.56 -12.43
CA SER A 53 -8.57 -1.78 -12.02
C SER A 53 -7.81 -2.53 -10.92
N LEU A 54 -8.47 -3.45 -10.22
CA LEU A 54 -7.81 -4.26 -9.19
C LEU A 54 -6.70 -5.14 -9.79
N ASP A 55 -6.92 -5.67 -10.99
CA ASP A 55 -5.93 -6.49 -11.70
C ASP A 55 -4.72 -5.65 -12.14
N GLU A 56 -4.94 -4.42 -12.62
CA GLU A 56 -3.85 -3.48 -12.93
C GLU A 56 -3.09 -3.05 -11.67
N PHE A 57 -3.81 -2.85 -10.57
CA PHE A 57 -3.23 -2.58 -9.27
C PHE A 57 -2.36 -3.75 -8.83
N LYS A 58 -2.86 -4.98 -8.91
CA LYS A 58 -2.12 -6.21 -8.54
C LYS A 58 -0.90 -6.47 -9.43
N LYS A 59 -0.98 -6.12 -10.71
CA LYS A 59 0.12 -6.34 -11.67
C LYS A 59 1.23 -5.30 -11.54
N ASN A 60 0.86 -4.03 -11.34
CA ASN A 60 1.80 -2.91 -11.43
C ASN A 60 2.22 -2.33 -10.08
N TYR A 61 1.40 -2.48 -9.03
CA TYR A 61 1.56 -1.77 -7.75
C TYR A 61 1.55 -2.66 -6.52
N VAL A 62 0.78 -3.76 -6.52
CA VAL A 62 1.18 -4.88 -5.66
C VAL A 62 2.50 -5.31 -6.24
N ILE A 63 3.51 -5.29 -5.38
CA ILE A 63 4.78 -5.96 -5.62
C ILE A 63 4.42 -7.43 -5.78
N SER A 64 3.91 -7.82 -6.95
CA SER A 64 4.05 -9.17 -7.48
C SER A 64 5.51 -9.44 -7.25
N ARG A 65 5.84 -10.36 -6.32
CA ARG A 65 7.20 -10.73 -5.91
C ARG A 65 8.09 -10.73 -7.15
N LYS A 66 8.63 -9.56 -7.49
CA LYS A 66 9.61 -9.38 -8.54
C LYS A 66 10.78 -10.02 -7.85
N ASP A 67 11.19 -11.19 -8.34
CA ASP A 67 12.23 -12.01 -7.77
C ASP A 67 13.17 -11.15 -6.91
N GLN A 68 12.99 -11.22 -5.58
CA GLN A 68 13.81 -10.47 -4.64
C GLN A 68 15.26 -10.99 -4.65
N SER A 69 15.59 -11.91 -5.56
CA SER A 69 16.93 -12.43 -5.81
C SER A 69 17.94 -11.35 -6.19
N GLY A 70 17.48 -10.16 -6.61
CA GLY A 70 18.34 -9.01 -6.90
C GLY A 70 18.43 -7.96 -5.77
N ILE A 71 17.61 -8.03 -4.72
CA ILE A 71 17.69 -7.08 -3.61
C ILE A 71 18.57 -7.71 -2.53
N ASN A 72 19.76 -7.14 -2.34
CA ASN A 72 20.65 -7.59 -1.29
C ASN A 72 19.95 -7.40 0.07
N PRO A 73 19.71 -8.48 0.84
CA PRO A 73 19.03 -8.36 2.13
C PRO A 73 19.75 -7.42 3.10
N ASN A 74 21.06 -7.23 2.93
CA ASN A 74 21.83 -6.27 3.73
C ASN A 74 21.49 -4.81 3.39
N GLU A 75 21.19 -4.50 2.12
CA GLU A 75 20.76 -3.16 1.70
C GLU A 75 19.35 -2.86 2.22
N LEU A 76 18.47 -3.86 2.20
CA LEU A 76 17.11 -3.72 2.73
C LEU A 76 17.12 -3.51 4.25
N ASN A 77 17.96 -4.27 4.97
CA ASN A 77 18.15 -4.08 6.41
C ASN A 77 18.74 -2.70 6.74
N ALA A 78 19.72 -2.23 5.98
CA ALA A 78 20.30 -0.90 6.16
C ALA A 78 19.25 0.20 5.97
N VAL A 79 18.45 0.13 4.90
CA VAL A 79 17.36 1.09 4.66
C VAL A 79 16.30 1.04 5.76
N GLN A 80 15.97 -0.16 6.26
CA GLN A 80 15.02 -0.32 7.36
C GLN A 80 15.56 0.28 8.67
N GLU A 81 16.86 0.15 8.92
CA GLU A 81 17.53 0.70 10.08
C GLU A 81 17.62 2.24 10.01
N GLU A 82 17.92 2.80 8.85
CA GLU A 82 17.85 4.24 8.59
C GLU A 82 16.43 4.80 8.81
N LEU A 83 15.40 4.11 8.32
CA LEU A 83 14.00 4.50 8.56
C LEU A 83 13.62 4.44 10.03
N ASN A 84 14.10 3.43 10.77
CA ASN A 84 13.86 3.31 12.21
C ASN A 84 14.53 4.45 12.98
N GLN A 85 15.76 4.82 12.60
CA GLN A 85 16.49 5.97 13.16
C GLN A 85 15.77 7.30 12.87
N LEU A 86 15.28 7.47 11.64
CA LEU A 86 14.51 8.64 11.23
C LEU A 86 13.22 8.77 12.07
N LYS A 87 12.48 7.65 12.20
CA LYS A 87 11.25 7.62 12.99
C LYS A 87 11.50 7.95 14.46
N LYS A 88 12.58 7.41 15.04
CA LYS A 88 12.97 7.71 16.42
C LYS A 88 13.25 9.20 16.60
N THR A 89 14.06 9.77 15.71
CA THR A 89 14.41 11.21 15.76
C THR A 89 13.16 12.09 15.66
N LEU A 90 12.22 11.75 14.77
CA LEU A 90 10.96 12.50 14.63
C LEU A 90 10.09 12.42 15.88
N ASN A 91 10.01 11.26 16.53
CA ASN A 91 9.30 11.11 17.80
C ASN A 91 9.97 11.92 18.91
N ASP A 92 11.29 11.89 19.02
CA ASP A 92 12.03 12.67 20.03
C ASP A 92 11.80 14.18 19.84
N ILE A 93 11.73 14.65 18.58
CA ILE A 93 11.37 16.05 18.26
C ILE A 93 9.94 16.36 18.68
N ALA A 94 8.99 15.46 18.40
CA ALA A 94 7.59 15.65 18.76
C ALA A 94 7.38 15.66 20.29
N ASP A 95 8.06 14.77 21.02
CA ASP A 95 8.02 14.72 22.48
C ASP A 95 8.68 15.96 23.13
N ALA A 96 9.64 16.59 22.43
CA ALA A 96 10.26 17.84 22.85
C ALA A 96 9.45 19.09 22.47
N MET A 97 8.32 18.94 21.75
CA MET A 97 7.41 20.05 21.46
C MET A 97 6.53 20.35 22.68
N ASP A 98 6.51 21.61 23.07
CA ASP A 98 5.65 22.14 24.13
C ASP A 98 4.53 23.00 23.51
N ASP A 99 3.31 22.91 24.04
CA ASP A 99 2.15 23.70 23.61
C ASP A 99 1.73 24.75 24.66
N SER A 100 2.47 24.87 25.77
CA SER A 100 2.17 25.75 26.91
C SER A 100 1.97 27.23 26.57
N ARG A 101 2.46 27.67 25.40
CA ARG A 101 2.36 29.06 24.91
C ARG A 101 1.18 29.30 23.97
N GLY A 102 0.29 28.33 23.79
CA GLY A 102 -0.84 28.40 22.85
C GLY A 102 -0.46 28.10 21.39
N TYR A 103 0.78 27.68 21.14
CA TYR A 103 1.27 27.14 19.87
C TYR A 103 2.38 26.12 20.12
N TRP A 104 2.50 25.13 19.24
CA TRP A 104 3.57 24.13 19.29
C TRP A 104 4.93 24.79 19.07
N HIS A 105 5.83 24.65 20.04
CA HIS A 105 7.18 25.18 19.96
C HIS A 105 8.21 24.15 20.43
N VAL A 106 9.35 24.10 19.75
CA VAL A 106 10.49 23.26 20.12
C VAL A 106 11.51 24.15 20.83
N SER A 107 12.02 23.67 21.96
CA SER A 107 13.04 24.36 22.76
C SER A 107 14.36 24.54 21.99
N ASP A 108 14.77 23.55 21.20
CA ASP A 108 15.94 23.61 20.31
C ASP A 108 15.57 23.77 18.81
N LEU A 109 15.01 24.94 18.47
CA LEU A 109 14.65 25.28 17.09
C LEU A 109 15.87 25.27 16.13
N LYS A 110 17.06 25.59 16.65
CA LYS A 110 18.29 25.67 15.85
C LYS A 110 18.81 24.28 15.50
N GLY A 111 18.79 23.35 16.45
CA GLY A 111 19.12 21.94 16.22
C GLY A 111 18.17 21.31 15.21
N LEU A 112 16.85 21.54 15.35
CA LEU A 112 15.85 21.07 14.39
C LEU A 112 16.10 21.61 12.97
N THR A 113 16.38 22.91 12.85
CA THR A 113 16.64 23.54 11.54
C THR A 113 17.90 22.97 10.88
N ASN A 114 18.96 22.76 11.65
CA ASN A 114 20.20 22.14 11.16
C ASN A 114 19.99 20.69 10.74
N TRP A 115 19.21 19.92 11.50
CA TRP A 115 18.88 18.54 11.14
C TRP A 115 18.05 18.48 9.85
N LEU A 116 17.01 19.33 9.73
CA LEU A 116 16.19 19.44 8.51
C LEU A 116 17.01 19.88 7.28
N SER A 117 18.08 20.67 7.48
CA SER A 117 18.95 21.10 6.39
C SER A 117 19.65 19.96 5.66
N GLN A 118 19.85 18.81 6.33
CA GLN A 118 20.48 17.62 5.75
C GLN A 118 19.63 16.97 4.66
N PHE A 119 18.30 17.17 4.71
CA PHE A 119 17.35 16.63 3.74
C PHE A 119 17.05 17.62 2.60
N ARG A 120 17.54 18.85 2.69
CA ARG A 120 17.29 19.86 1.67
C ARG A 120 18.18 19.57 0.46
N THR A 121 17.58 19.14 -0.65
CA THR A 121 18.28 19.05 -1.93
C THR A 121 18.73 20.45 -2.36
N LYS A 122 20.00 20.59 -2.74
CA LYS A 122 20.50 21.83 -3.34
C LYS A 122 19.67 22.10 -4.61
N SER A 123 18.82 23.12 -4.56
CA SER A 123 18.14 23.69 -5.72
C SER A 123 19.12 24.49 -6.58
#